data_AF-A0A0K2LDA5-F1
#
_entry.id   AF-A0A0K2LDA5-F1
#
_cell.length_a   1.000
_cell.length_b   1.000
_cell.length_c   1.000
_cell.angle_alpha   90.00
_cell.angle_beta   90.00
_cell.angle_gamma   90.00
#
_symmetry.space_group_name_H-M   'P 1'
#
loop_
_entity.id
_entity.type
_entity.pdbx_description
1 polymer ?
#
loop_
_entity_poly.entity_id
_entity_poly.type
_entity_poly.pdbx_seq_one_letter_code
_entity_poly.pdbx_strand_id
1 'polypeptide(L)'
;MEKLHYKFETKNPIQKPVHIGVVASGDLEVIFRPTDSDETVVSIVTGSDGFKEVWKNVLDRFFARYPIQANIEINDFGSTPGVVNLRLTQAMEALHDEK
;
A
#
# COMPACT_ATOMS: atom_id res chain seq x y z
N MET A 1 -1.16 15.37 -10.40
CA MET A 1 -0.34 14.19 -10.08
C MET A 1 0.56 14.54 -8.91
N GLU A 2 0.46 13.77 -7.83
CA GLU A 2 1.11 14.02 -6.55
C GLU A 2 2.00 12.83 -6.16
N LYS A 3 3.08 13.11 -5.43
CA LYS A 3 3.93 12.10 -4.79
C LYS A 3 3.77 12.18 -3.28
N LEU A 4 3.33 11.09 -2.67
CA LEU A 4 3.12 11.00 -1.22
C LEU A 4 4.10 9.98 -0.64
N HIS A 5 4.63 10.28 0.55
CA HIS A 5 5.52 9.38 1.27
C HIS A 5 5.05 9.26 2.72
N TYR A 6 4.90 8.03 3.18
CA TYR A 6 4.48 7.71 4.53
C TYR A 6 5.42 6.69 5.16
N LYS A 7 5.50 6.73 6.50
CA LYS A 7 6.28 5.82 7.32
C LYS A 7 5.39 5.27 8.43
N PHE A 8 5.55 3.99 8.72
CA PHE A 8 4.77 3.27 9.72
C PHE A 8 5.68 2.38 10.55
N GLU A 9 5.60 2.49 11.87
CA GLU A 9 6.23 1.54 12.78
C GLU A 9 5.49 0.20 12.70
N THR A 10 6.18 -0.83 12.20
CA THR A 10 5.62 -2.16 11.91
C THR A 10 6.58 -3.24 12.41
N LYS A 11 6.13 -4.50 12.49
CA LYS A 11 6.91 -5.57 13.15
C LYS A 11 6.95 -6.90 12.41
N ASN A 12 6.14 -7.07 11.36
CA ASN A 12 5.97 -8.35 10.70
C ASN A 12 6.63 -8.34 9.31
N PRO A 13 7.91 -8.69 9.17
CA PRO A 13 8.61 -8.65 7.89
C PRO A 13 8.01 -9.63 6.88
N ILE A 14 7.83 -9.15 5.64
CA ILE A 14 7.46 -10.03 4.53
C ILE A 14 8.69 -10.76 3.99
N GLN A 15 8.52 -12.02 3.59
CA GLN A 15 9.62 -12.89 3.13
C GLN A 15 9.82 -12.88 1.61
N LYS A 16 8.80 -12.47 0.86
CA LYS A 16 8.77 -12.51 -0.60
C LYS A 16 8.12 -11.24 -1.16
N PRO A 17 8.52 -10.79 -2.35
CA PRO A 17 7.84 -9.68 -3.01
C PRO A 17 6.44 -10.10 -3.49
N VAL A 18 5.55 -9.12 -3.60
CA VAL A 18 4.21 -9.30 -4.18
C VAL A 18 3.85 -8.09 -5.05
N HIS A 19 3.11 -8.33 -6.12
CA HIS A 19 2.59 -7.31 -7.01
C HIS A 19 1.12 -7.62 -7.32
N ILE A 20 0.24 -6.65 -7.10
CA ILE A 20 -1.20 -6.78 -7.36
C ILE A 20 -1.68 -5.54 -8.11
N GLY A 21 -2.55 -5.75 -9.10
CA GLY A 21 -3.22 -4.67 -9.82
C GLY A 21 -2.48 -4.17 -11.06
N VAL A 22 -2.94 -3.03 -11.58
CA VAL A 22 -2.41 -2.37 -12.78
C VAL A 22 -2.76 -0.88 -12.74
N VAL A 23 -1.95 -0.04 -13.39
CA VAL A 23 -2.22 1.40 -13.51
C VAL A 23 -3.19 1.67 -14.66
N ALA A 24 -4.49 1.49 -14.39
CA ALA A 24 -5.59 1.81 -15.30
C ALA A 24 -6.57 2.78 -14.64
N SER A 25 -7.38 3.50 -15.42
CA SER A 25 -8.32 4.48 -14.86
C SER A 25 -9.24 3.85 -13.81
N GLY A 26 -9.21 4.39 -12.59
CA GLY A 26 -9.97 3.87 -11.45
C GLY A 26 -9.36 2.64 -10.75
N ASP A 27 -8.13 2.24 -11.12
CA ASP A 27 -7.36 1.16 -10.48
C ASP A 27 -5.93 1.61 -10.14
N LEU A 28 -5.23 0.75 -9.40
CA LEU A 28 -3.87 0.95 -8.93
C LEU A 28 -3.08 -0.35 -8.99
N GLU A 29 -1.76 -0.22 -9.10
CA GLU A 29 -0.85 -1.31 -8.76
C GLU A 29 -0.23 -1.07 -7.37
N VAL A 30 -0.03 -2.16 -6.62
CA VAL A 30 0.68 -2.18 -5.34
C VAL A 30 1.81 -3.19 -5.41
N ILE A 31 3.02 -2.76 -5.07
CA ILE A 31 4.23 -3.58 -5.10
C ILE A 31 4.85 -3.56 -3.71
N PHE A 32 4.92 -4.72 -3.06
CA PHE A 32 5.58 -4.85 -1.76
C PHE A 32 6.89 -5.59 -1.94
N ARG A 33 7.96 -5.11 -1.30
CA ARG A 33 9.27 -5.74 -1.27
C ARG A 33 9.75 -5.93 0.18
N PRO A 34 10.45 -7.03 0.50
CA PRO A 34 11.16 -7.16 1.77
C PRO A 34 12.06 -5.94 2.01
N THR A 35 12.25 -5.58 3.27
CA THR A 35 13.08 -4.45 3.69
C THR A 35 13.92 -4.83 4.90
N ASP A 36 15.14 -4.30 4.94
CA ASP A 36 16.04 -4.40 6.10
C ASP A 36 15.79 -3.28 7.13
N SER A 37 14.88 -2.34 6.83
CA SER A 37 14.45 -1.29 7.76
C SER A 37 13.56 -1.86 8.86
N ASP A 38 13.53 -1.20 10.01
CA ASP A 38 12.63 -1.47 11.14
C ASP A 38 11.23 -0.82 11.01
N GLU A 39 10.94 -0.23 9.85
CA GLU A 39 9.70 0.46 9.53
C GLU A 39 9.20 0.09 8.14
N THR A 40 7.91 0.29 7.89
CA THR A 40 7.34 0.26 6.55
C THR A 40 7.36 1.64 5.93
N VAL A 41 7.93 1.72 4.73
CA VAL A 41 7.92 2.92 3.89
C VAL A 41 6.93 2.71 2.76
N VAL A 42 6.00 3.66 2.59
CA VAL A 42 5.03 3.67 1.49
C VAL A 42 5.26 4.88 0.61
N SER A 43 5.58 4.62 -0.65
CA SER A 43 5.74 5.64 -1.70
C SER A 43 4.58 5.56 -2.68
N ILE A 44 3.87 6.66 -2.89
CA ILE A 44 2.68 6.71 -3.74
C ILE A 44 2.86 7.75 -4.83
N VAL A 45 2.57 7.37 -6.07
CA VAL A 45 2.32 8.29 -7.18
C VAL A 45 0.84 8.18 -7.54
N THR A 46 0.09 9.27 -7.39
CA THR A 46 -1.35 9.28 -7.69
C THR A 46 -1.70 10.35 -8.71
N GLY A 47 -2.61 10.02 -9.62
CA GLY A 47 -3.22 10.97 -10.53
C GLY A 47 -4.18 11.97 -9.86
N SER A 48 -4.60 11.72 -8.61
CA SER A 48 -5.59 12.54 -7.89
C SER A 48 -4.93 13.43 -6.84
N ASP A 49 -5.04 14.75 -7.01
CA ASP A 49 -4.43 15.72 -6.12
C ASP A 49 -5.36 16.10 -4.95
N GLY A 50 -4.78 16.43 -3.79
CA GLY A 50 -5.54 16.92 -2.62
C GLY A 50 -6.14 15.82 -1.73
N PHE A 51 -5.79 14.56 -1.97
CA PHE A 51 -6.30 13.40 -1.22
C PHE A 51 -5.32 12.87 -0.16
N LYS A 52 -4.30 13.64 0.21
CA LYS A 52 -3.28 13.24 1.20
C LYS A 52 -3.89 12.68 2.50
N GLU A 53 -4.88 13.36 3.09
CA GLU A 53 -5.51 12.88 4.32
C GLU A 53 -6.32 11.59 4.11
N VAL A 54 -6.97 11.45 2.95
CA VAL A 54 -7.71 10.22 2.61
C VAL A 54 -6.75 9.05 2.47
N TRP A 55 -5.62 9.24 1.79
CA TRP A 55 -4.55 8.24 1.70
C TRP A 55 -4.02 7.84 3.08
N LYS A 56 -3.69 8.82 3.94
CA LYS A 56 -3.25 8.55 5.31
C LYS A 56 -4.28 7.71 6.08
N ASN A 57 -5.56 8.07 6.00
CA ASN A 57 -6.65 7.35 6.67
C ASN A 57 -6.82 5.90 6.17
N VAL A 58 -6.65 5.65 4.87
CA VAL A 58 -6.71 4.29 4.30
C VAL A 58 -5.53 3.46 4.80
N LEU A 59 -4.31 4.01 4.72
CA LEU A 59 -3.10 3.32 5.17
C LEU A 59 -3.11 3.08 6.69
N ASP A 60 -3.57 4.04 7.49
CA ASP A 60 -3.67 3.89 8.95
C ASP A 60 -4.56 2.71 9.33
N ARG A 61 -5.71 2.56 8.67
CA ARG A 61 -6.59 1.41 8.88
C ARG A 61 -5.98 0.11 8.40
N PHE A 62 -5.28 0.14 7.26
CA PHE A 62 -4.58 -1.03 6.73
C PHE A 62 -3.51 -1.52 7.70
N PHE A 63 -2.59 -0.66 8.15
CA PHE A 63 -1.50 -1.03 9.05
C PHE A 63 -1.96 -1.34 10.48
N ALA A 64 -3.08 -0.76 10.93
CA ALA A 64 -3.70 -1.16 12.19
C ALA A 64 -4.17 -2.64 12.16
N ARG A 65 -4.56 -3.14 10.99
CA ARG A 65 -4.95 -4.55 10.79
C ARG A 65 -3.76 -5.44 10.44
N TYR A 66 -2.86 -4.96 9.60
CA TYR A 66 -1.72 -5.69 9.04
C TYR A 66 -0.42 -4.91 9.30
N PRO A 67 0.24 -5.11 10.45
CA PRO A 67 1.49 -4.40 10.79
C PRO A 67 2.70 -5.01 10.07
N ILE A 68 2.58 -5.20 8.75
CA ILE A 68 3.63 -5.73 7.89
C ILE A 68 4.79 -4.75 7.75
N GLN A 69 6.01 -5.28 7.71
CA GLN A 69 7.26 -4.55 7.51
C GLN A 69 7.76 -4.80 6.08
N ALA A 70 7.71 -3.76 5.25
CA ALA A 70 8.01 -3.82 3.82
C ALA A 70 8.35 -2.44 3.24
N ASN A 71 9.00 -2.43 2.07
CA ASN A 71 8.99 -1.27 1.18
C ASN A 71 7.83 -1.40 0.21
N ILE A 72 6.92 -0.43 0.22
CA ILE A 72 5.68 -0.45 -0.57
C ILE A 72 5.69 0.69 -1.59
N GLU A 73 5.45 0.35 -2.85
CA GLU A 73 5.20 1.29 -3.93
C GLU A 73 3.76 1.15 -4.41
N ILE A 74 3.10 2.30 -4.63
CA ILE A 74 1.73 2.37 -5.15
C ILE A 74 1.71 3.35 -6.31
N ASN A 75 1.25 2.89 -7.48
CA ASN A 75 0.97 3.76 -8.61
C ASN A 75 -0.54 3.73 -8.88
N ASP A 76 -1.19 4.85 -8.66
CA ASP A 76 -2.64 4.99 -8.68
C ASP A 76 -3.12 5.93 -9.79
N PHE A 77 -4.15 5.50 -10.52
CA PHE A 77 -4.80 6.31 -11.54
C PHE A 77 -6.28 6.60 -11.19
N GLY A 78 -6.49 7.15 -9.98
CA GLY A 78 -7.79 7.69 -9.56
C GLY A 78 -8.72 6.64 -8.94
N SER A 79 -8.14 5.67 -8.23
CA SER A 79 -8.89 4.64 -7.52
C SER A 79 -9.70 5.21 -6.37
N THR A 80 -10.90 4.67 -6.16
CA THR A 80 -11.66 4.96 -4.93
C THR A 80 -10.95 4.32 -3.73
N PRO A 81 -11.12 4.86 -2.50
CA PRO A 81 -10.55 4.27 -1.29
C PRO A 81 -10.90 2.78 -1.08
N GLY A 82 -12.07 2.35 -1.56
CA GLY A 82 -12.47 0.94 -1.52
C GLY A 82 -11.61 0.05 -2.42
N VAL A 83 -11.30 0.49 -3.64
CA VAL A 83 -10.41 -0.24 -4.56
C VAL A 83 -8.99 -0.27 -4.04
N VAL A 84 -8.50 0.83 -3.47
CA VAL A 84 -7.19 0.88 -2.79
C VAL A 84 -7.10 -0.19 -1.71
N ASN A 85 -8.08 -0.24 -0.81
CA ASN A 85 -8.11 -1.21 0.27
C ASN A 85 -8.22 -2.66 -0.24
N LEU A 86 -8.98 -2.88 -1.31
CA LEU A 86 -9.08 -4.20 -1.96
C LEU A 86 -7.71 -4.68 -2.46
N ARG A 87 -6.98 -3.84 -3.22
CA ARG A 87 -5.65 -4.21 -3.75
C ARG A 87 -4.63 -4.48 -2.65
N LEU A 88 -4.64 -3.66 -1.59
CA LEU A 88 -3.79 -3.88 -0.42
C LEU A 88 -4.14 -5.20 0.30
N THR A 89 -5.42 -5.55 0.41
CA THR A 89 -5.85 -6.81 1.04
C THR A 89 -5.47 -8.02 0.18
N GLN A 90 -5.64 -7.95 -1.14
CA GLN A 90 -5.19 -8.99 -2.07
C GLN A 90 -3.67 -9.22 -2.00
N ALA A 91 -2.88 -8.17 -1.71
CA ALA A 91 -1.45 -8.34 -1.48
C ALA A 91 -1.17 -9.17 -0.21
N MET A 92 -1.97 -9.00 0.85
CA MET A 92 -1.90 -9.82 2.06
C MET A 92 -2.31 -11.28 1.80
N GLU A 93 -3.35 -11.50 1.01
CA GLU A 93 -3.78 -12.84 0.57
C GLU A 93 -2.64 -13.58 -0.15
N ALA A 94 -2.00 -12.91 -1.11
CA ALA A 94 -0.88 -13.47 -1.86
C ALA A 94 0.37 -13.73 -0.99
N LEU A 95 0.52 -13.02 0.12
CA LEU A 95 1.55 -13.27 1.13
C LEU A 95 1.21 -14.45 2.06
N HIS A 96 -0.03 -14.96 2.05
CA HIS A 96 -0.61 -15.96 2.95
C HIS A 96 -0.92 -15.46 4.38
N ASP A 97 -1.11 -14.15 4.56
CA ASP A 97 -1.38 -13.50 5.85
C ASP A 97 -2.87 -13.13 6.04
N GLU A 98 -3.78 -13.68 5.22
CA GLU A 98 -5.21 -13.49 5.43
C GLU A 98 -5.70 -14.39 6.59
N LYS A 99 -6.05 -13.76 7.72
CA LYS A 99 -6.86 -14.35 8.78
C LYS A 99 -8.29 -13.87 8.69
#